data_AF-A0A8K0EH28-F1
#
_entry.id   AF-A0A8K0EH28-F1
#
_cell.length_a   1.000
_cell.length_b   1.000
_cell.length_c   1.000
_cell.angle_alpha   90.00
_cell.angle_beta   90.00
_cell.angle_gamma   90.00
#
_symmetry.space_group_name_H-M   'P 1'
#
loop_
_entity.id
_entity.type
_entity.pdbx_description
1 polymer ?
#
loop_
_entity_poly.entity_id
_entity_poly.type
_entity_poly.pdbx_seq_one_letter_code
_entity_poly.pdbx_strand_id
1 'polypeptide(L)'
;MDLLQSLVNLRVLWLNNNNLLDLQSTLFHEQTIFLRVLKLDHNNLTTLSTGIFSNQTSLTKLSLVNNKFDCDCHLLWLKTWMLQRRRVIDQIKSVTCRSRGNAKDKYILKPIIELPDDAFICGDESTYNPLVWVAAPGGLAIFLLLILGVFKCRKNVRVWVYARYRRGLRHLEQEPEKTYDIYVSYCVEDEEFVDREVVRVLEDMDPPYKVCLRNRDFIPGHNNIQQAADSITSSRRTLLVLTERFLQDRWCLWEFQVAHQQAVTDQAYRLIIIIMDDLPLEACDDVMDLKQYLTANKYLLWGELLFWDKLRQAVPPPGVRGEDDGEEEGGGGNNDSDESDYEDRVNIFLPR
;
A
#
# COMPACT_ATOMS: atom_id res chain seq x y z
N MET A 1 -27.89 -52.29 6.92
CA MET A 1 -28.60 -53.54 7.26
C MET A 1 -29.31 -53.28 8.57
N ASP A 2 -30.60 -52.96 8.54
CA ASP A 2 -31.40 -52.69 9.73
C ASP A 2 -31.57 -54.00 10.51
N LEU A 3 -30.89 -54.10 11.67
CA LEU A 3 -30.75 -55.32 12.47
C LEU A 3 -32.09 -55.99 12.84
N LEU A 4 -33.17 -55.20 12.93
CA LEU A 4 -34.49 -55.65 13.39
C LEU A 4 -35.53 -55.81 12.26
N GLN A 5 -35.14 -55.58 10.99
CA GLN A 5 -36.08 -55.50 9.87
C GLN A 5 -36.83 -56.80 9.59
N SER A 6 -36.26 -57.97 9.93
CA SER A 6 -36.89 -59.28 9.75
C SER A 6 -37.76 -59.74 10.93
N LEU A 7 -37.75 -59.01 12.06
CA LEU A 7 -38.37 -59.44 13.32
C LEU A 7 -39.80 -58.86 13.49
N VAL A 8 -40.70 -59.22 12.59
CA VAL A 8 -42.07 -58.65 12.48
C VAL A 8 -42.95 -58.90 13.71
N ASN A 9 -42.69 -59.95 14.48
CA ASN A 9 -43.45 -60.33 15.69
C ASN A 9 -42.72 -60.01 17.00
N LEU A 10 -41.70 -59.14 16.97
CA LEU A 10 -40.91 -58.81 18.14
C LEU A 10 -41.78 -58.12 19.21
N ARG A 11 -41.91 -58.75 20.38
CA ARG A 11 -42.68 -58.23 21.52
C ARG A 11 -41.81 -57.72 22.66
N VAL A 12 -40.64 -58.31 22.83
CA VAL A 12 -39.73 -58.01 23.95
C VAL A 12 -38.34 -57.88 23.38
N LEU A 13 -37.69 -56.76 23.64
CA LEU A 13 -36.33 -56.48 23.22
C LEU A 13 -35.53 -55.95 24.42
N TRP A 14 -34.43 -56.64 24.73
CA TRP A 14 -33.51 -56.27 25.79
C TRP A 14 -32.18 -55.84 25.19
N LEU A 15 -31.87 -54.55 25.34
CA LEU A 15 -30.62 -53.92 24.93
C LEU A 15 -29.90 -53.29 26.13
N ASN A 16 -30.37 -53.54 27.35
CA ASN A 16 -29.82 -53.00 28.58
C ASN A 16 -28.45 -53.63 28.94
N ASN A 17 -27.66 -52.91 29.75
CA ASN A 17 -26.30 -53.30 30.16
C ASN A 17 -25.33 -53.49 28.98
N ASN A 18 -25.36 -52.56 28.03
CA ASN A 18 -24.43 -52.52 26.91
C ASN A 18 -23.69 -51.16 26.90
N ASN A 19 -22.81 -50.98 25.92
CA ASN A 19 -22.09 -49.72 25.72
C ASN A 19 -22.65 -48.94 24.52
N LEU A 20 -23.97 -48.98 24.32
CA LEU A 20 -24.61 -48.30 23.19
C LEU A 20 -24.42 -46.78 23.33
N LEU A 21 -23.90 -46.15 22.28
CA LEU A 21 -23.68 -44.71 22.20
C LEU A 21 -24.85 -44.00 21.51
N ASP A 22 -25.43 -44.65 20.51
CA ASP A 22 -26.54 -44.12 19.73
C ASP A 22 -27.41 -45.27 19.19
N LEU A 23 -28.63 -44.97 18.81
CA LEU A 23 -29.55 -45.87 18.11
C LEU A 23 -29.86 -45.26 16.74
N GLN A 24 -29.79 -46.07 15.68
CA GLN A 24 -30.20 -45.61 14.36
C GLN A 24 -31.66 -45.17 14.38
N SER A 25 -31.96 -44.03 13.75
CA SER A 25 -33.31 -43.43 13.72
C SER A 25 -34.37 -44.36 13.11
N THR A 26 -33.97 -45.27 12.23
CA THR A 26 -34.82 -46.26 11.57
C THR A 26 -34.98 -47.57 12.35
N LEU A 27 -34.28 -47.75 13.47
CA LEU A 27 -34.17 -49.05 14.16
C LEU A 27 -35.52 -49.64 14.58
N PHE A 28 -36.47 -48.78 14.96
CA PHE A 28 -37.81 -49.18 15.38
C PHE A 28 -38.90 -48.73 14.39
N HIS A 29 -38.60 -48.61 13.10
CA HIS A 29 -39.65 -48.35 12.11
C HIS A 29 -40.51 -49.61 11.81
N GLU A 30 -41.54 -49.41 10.97
CA GLU A 30 -42.71 -50.22 10.54
C GLU A 30 -42.84 -51.72 10.92
N GLN A 31 -41.75 -52.43 11.13
CA GLN A 31 -41.72 -53.87 11.41
C GLN A 31 -41.79 -54.20 12.92
N THR A 32 -41.64 -53.23 13.82
CA THR A 32 -41.64 -53.45 15.30
C THR A 32 -42.87 -52.87 16.02
N ILE A 33 -44.00 -52.71 15.32
CA ILE A 33 -45.25 -52.14 15.86
C ILE A 33 -45.80 -52.93 17.07
N PHE A 34 -45.53 -54.24 17.13
CA PHE A 34 -45.98 -55.13 18.21
C PHE A 34 -45.06 -55.15 19.43
N LEU A 35 -43.99 -54.34 19.45
CA LEU A 35 -43.06 -54.27 20.56
C LEU A 35 -43.77 -53.76 21.82
N ARG A 36 -43.71 -54.55 22.90
CA ARG A 36 -44.35 -54.27 24.19
C ARG A 36 -43.35 -53.85 25.25
N VAL A 37 -42.18 -54.49 25.28
CA VAL A 37 -41.16 -54.23 26.29
C VAL A 37 -39.84 -53.91 25.60
N LEU A 38 -39.30 -52.73 25.88
CA LEU A 38 -38.00 -52.27 25.42
C LEU A 38 -37.14 -51.87 26.61
N LYS A 39 -36.01 -52.53 26.79
CA LYS A 39 -35.03 -52.18 27.82
C LYS A 39 -33.79 -51.55 27.19
N LEU A 40 -33.53 -50.30 27.51
CA LEU A 40 -32.37 -49.51 27.08
C LEU A 40 -31.57 -48.95 28.27
N ASP A 41 -31.91 -49.36 29.49
CA ASP A 41 -31.23 -48.91 30.70
C ASP A 41 -29.78 -49.40 30.77
N HIS A 42 -28.94 -48.71 31.56
CA HIS A 42 -27.52 -49.05 31.73
C HIS A 42 -26.77 -49.08 30.38
N ASN A 43 -26.85 -47.98 29.64
CA ASN A 43 -26.12 -47.75 28.39
C ASN A 43 -25.42 -46.39 28.44
N ASN A 44 -24.80 -45.98 27.33
CA ASN A 44 -24.07 -44.72 27.22
C ASN A 44 -24.72 -43.76 26.21
N LEU A 45 -26.05 -43.84 26.04
CA LEU A 45 -26.79 -43.01 25.11
C LEU A 45 -26.74 -41.55 25.55
N THR A 46 -26.35 -40.66 24.64
CA THR A 46 -26.30 -39.21 24.87
C THR A 46 -27.53 -38.49 24.31
N THR A 47 -28.14 -39.02 23.26
CA THR A 47 -29.38 -38.52 22.68
C THR A 47 -30.21 -39.68 22.12
N LEU A 48 -31.43 -39.39 21.68
CA LEU A 48 -32.26 -40.30 20.90
C LEU A 48 -32.88 -39.50 19.76
N SER A 49 -32.85 -40.06 18.55
CA SER A 49 -33.42 -39.39 17.38
C SER A 49 -34.90 -39.08 17.59
N THR A 50 -35.31 -37.87 17.19
CA THR A 50 -36.70 -37.40 17.24
C THR A 50 -37.63 -38.41 16.57
N GLY A 51 -38.63 -38.90 17.30
CA GLY A 51 -39.64 -39.78 16.72
C GLY A 51 -39.24 -41.26 16.60
N ILE A 52 -38.11 -41.69 17.16
CA ILE A 52 -37.68 -43.11 17.16
C ILE A 52 -38.71 -44.07 17.80
N PHE A 53 -39.63 -43.55 18.63
CA PHE A 53 -40.74 -44.32 19.25
C PHE A 53 -42.13 -43.98 18.69
N SER A 54 -42.21 -43.28 17.55
CA SER A 54 -43.46 -42.78 16.99
C SER A 54 -44.44 -43.90 16.61
N ASN A 55 -43.91 -45.00 16.06
CA ASN A 55 -44.69 -46.13 15.56
C ASN A 55 -44.95 -47.24 16.61
N GLN A 56 -44.38 -47.12 17.81
CA GLN A 56 -44.49 -48.08 18.90
C GLN A 56 -45.79 -47.90 19.69
N THR A 57 -46.93 -48.13 19.04
CA THR A 57 -48.26 -48.00 19.66
C THR A 57 -48.51 -49.06 20.73
N SER A 58 -47.93 -50.26 20.59
CA SER A 58 -48.11 -51.39 21.52
C SER A 58 -47.18 -51.36 22.74
N LEU A 59 -46.28 -50.37 22.85
CA LEU A 59 -45.25 -50.33 23.87
C LEU A 59 -45.85 -50.05 25.25
N THR A 60 -45.65 -50.97 26.18
CA THR A 60 -46.16 -50.92 27.56
C THR A 60 -45.07 -50.68 28.59
N LYS A 61 -43.81 -51.03 28.28
CA LYS A 61 -42.67 -50.83 29.19
C LYS A 61 -41.42 -50.38 28.45
N LEU A 62 -40.86 -49.26 28.88
CA LEU A 62 -39.61 -48.67 28.41
C LEU A 62 -38.69 -48.34 29.58
N SER A 63 -37.47 -48.86 29.58
CA SER A 63 -36.46 -48.57 30.60
C SER A 63 -35.34 -47.72 29.99
N LEU A 64 -35.08 -46.54 30.54
CA LEU A 64 -34.05 -45.57 30.05
C LEU A 64 -33.05 -45.15 31.14
N VAL A 65 -33.22 -45.63 32.37
CA VAL A 65 -32.41 -45.25 33.52
C VAL A 65 -30.94 -45.56 33.28
N ASN A 66 -30.04 -44.73 33.86
CA ASN A 66 -28.60 -44.90 33.75
C ASN A 66 -28.09 -44.85 32.30
N ASN A 67 -28.43 -43.77 31.61
CA ASN A 67 -27.85 -43.33 30.35
C ASN A 67 -27.24 -41.93 30.52
N LYS A 68 -26.38 -41.50 29.59
CA LYS A 68 -25.67 -40.22 29.67
C LYS A 68 -26.33 -39.12 28.82
N PHE A 69 -27.65 -39.02 28.91
CA PHE A 69 -28.42 -38.07 28.11
C PHE A 69 -27.93 -36.63 28.28
N ASP A 70 -27.86 -35.87 27.20
CA ASP A 70 -27.57 -34.44 27.19
C ASP A 70 -28.88 -33.66 27.03
N CYS A 71 -29.19 -32.78 27.99
CA CYS A 71 -30.39 -31.94 27.94
C CYS A 71 -30.17 -30.72 27.05
N ASP A 72 -30.07 -30.97 25.75
CA ASP A 72 -29.96 -29.98 24.68
C ASP A 72 -31.30 -29.80 23.94
N CYS A 73 -31.33 -28.95 22.92
CA CYS A 73 -32.54 -28.76 22.12
C CYS A 73 -33.00 -30.03 21.37
N HIS A 74 -32.09 -30.97 21.10
CA HIS A 74 -32.40 -32.21 20.38
C HIS A 74 -33.09 -33.25 21.27
N LEU A 75 -32.96 -33.18 22.60
CA LEU A 75 -33.61 -34.10 23.53
C LEU A 75 -34.99 -33.62 24.02
N LEU A 76 -35.38 -32.37 23.72
CA LEU A 76 -36.65 -31.79 24.21
C LEU A 76 -37.88 -32.64 23.83
N TRP A 77 -37.88 -33.25 22.64
CA TRP A 77 -38.98 -34.13 22.21
C TRP A 77 -39.17 -35.32 23.16
N LEU A 78 -38.08 -35.87 23.71
CA LEU A 78 -38.12 -37.03 24.58
C LEU A 78 -38.82 -36.66 25.89
N LYS A 79 -38.54 -35.49 26.45
CA LYS A 79 -39.25 -34.96 27.61
C LYS A 79 -40.76 -34.90 27.35
N THR A 80 -41.16 -34.29 26.23
CA THR A 80 -42.58 -34.16 25.85
C THR A 80 -43.23 -35.53 25.67
N TRP A 81 -42.55 -36.45 25.00
CA TRP A 81 -43.02 -37.82 24.80
C TRP A 81 -43.16 -38.57 26.13
N MET A 82 -42.21 -38.40 27.05
CA MET A 82 -42.23 -39.02 28.38
C MET A 82 -43.40 -38.53 29.24
N LEU A 83 -43.71 -37.23 29.18
CA LEU A 83 -44.86 -36.66 29.88
C LEU A 83 -46.19 -37.16 29.28
N GLN A 84 -46.27 -37.28 27.96
CA GLN A 84 -47.46 -37.80 27.27
C GLN A 84 -47.69 -39.28 27.54
N ARG A 85 -46.63 -40.10 27.62
CA ARG A 85 -46.69 -41.56 27.82
C ARG A 85 -46.12 -42.00 29.17
N ARG A 86 -46.42 -41.26 30.23
CA ARG A 86 -45.87 -41.48 31.58
C ARG A 86 -45.96 -42.91 32.12
N ARG A 87 -47.02 -43.65 31.76
CA ARG A 87 -47.24 -45.04 32.22
C ARG A 87 -46.34 -46.08 31.55
N VAL A 88 -45.75 -45.75 30.40
CA VAL A 88 -44.89 -46.66 29.64
C VAL A 88 -43.48 -46.70 30.22
N ILE A 89 -43.02 -45.63 30.87
CA ILE A 89 -41.63 -45.49 31.30
C ILE A 89 -41.42 -46.02 32.71
N ASP A 90 -40.51 -46.98 32.84
CA ASP A 90 -40.06 -47.50 34.12
C ASP A 90 -39.21 -46.45 34.86
N GLN A 91 -39.53 -46.21 36.14
CA GLN A 91 -38.82 -45.25 36.99
C GLN A 91 -38.59 -43.88 36.34
N ILE A 92 -39.65 -43.28 35.78
CA ILE A 92 -39.58 -42.00 35.05
C ILE A 92 -38.81 -40.88 35.77
N LYS A 93 -38.90 -40.80 37.11
CA LYS A 93 -38.19 -39.80 37.94
C LYS A 93 -36.67 -40.03 38.01
N SER A 94 -36.21 -41.24 37.76
CA SER A 94 -34.80 -41.63 37.80
C SER A 94 -34.09 -41.46 36.44
N VAL A 95 -34.80 -41.04 35.40
CA VAL A 95 -34.21 -40.76 34.09
C VAL A 95 -33.63 -39.35 34.12
N THR A 96 -32.30 -39.29 34.25
CA THR A 96 -31.55 -38.04 34.36
C THR A 96 -30.84 -37.68 33.07
N CYS A 97 -30.60 -36.40 32.87
CA CYS A 97 -29.74 -35.87 31.81
C CYS A 97 -28.74 -34.87 32.38
N ARG A 98 -27.70 -34.62 31.61
CA ARG A 98 -26.68 -33.60 31.80
C ARG A 98 -27.24 -32.25 31.35
N SER A 99 -27.46 -31.33 32.29
CA SER A 99 -27.93 -29.97 32.01
C SER A 99 -26.83 -28.95 32.35
N ARG A 100 -26.72 -27.88 31.54
CA ARG A 100 -25.76 -26.78 31.75
C ARG A 100 -26.22 -25.97 32.96
N GLY A 101 -25.47 -26.03 34.06
CA GLY A 101 -25.72 -25.20 35.24
C GLY A 101 -25.35 -23.73 35.02
N ASN A 102 -25.86 -22.85 35.88
CA ASN A 102 -25.55 -21.41 35.86
C ASN A 102 -24.07 -21.08 36.16
N ALA A 103 -23.29 -22.05 36.66
CA ALA A 103 -21.84 -21.93 36.82
C ALA A 103 -21.16 -22.54 35.59
N LYS A 104 -20.34 -21.74 34.90
CA LYS A 104 -19.88 -21.95 33.52
C LYS A 104 -19.24 -23.31 33.18
N ASP A 105 -18.85 -24.16 34.14
CA ASP A 105 -18.16 -25.42 33.85
C ASP A 105 -18.62 -26.64 34.68
N LYS A 106 -19.80 -26.60 35.31
CA LYS A 106 -20.31 -27.75 36.07
C LYS A 106 -21.62 -28.27 35.49
N TYR A 107 -21.51 -29.38 34.76
CA TYR A 107 -22.66 -30.18 34.38
C TYR A 107 -23.30 -30.82 35.60
N ILE A 108 -24.62 -30.75 35.70
CA ILE A 108 -25.39 -31.34 36.79
C ILE A 108 -26.36 -32.37 36.18
N LEU A 109 -26.38 -33.57 36.76
CA LEU A 109 -27.39 -34.57 36.44
C LEU A 109 -28.70 -34.19 37.12
N LYS A 110 -29.73 -33.95 36.31
CA LYS A 110 -31.09 -33.63 36.79
C LYS A 110 -32.13 -34.51 36.09
N PRO A 111 -33.25 -34.86 36.74
CA PRO A 111 -34.34 -35.59 36.09
C PRO A 111 -34.89 -34.81 34.89
N ILE A 112 -35.05 -35.49 33.74
CA ILE A 112 -35.50 -34.85 32.48
C ILE A 112 -36.85 -34.15 32.65
N ILE A 113 -37.76 -34.79 33.41
CA ILE A 113 -39.13 -34.29 33.61
C ILE A 113 -39.23 -33.09 34.56
N GLU A 114 -38.20 -32.83 35.38
CA GLU A 114 -38.18 -31.74 36.36
C GLU A 114 -37.52 -30.46 35.82
N LEU A 115 -36.78 -30.57 34.73
CA LEU A 115 -36.20 -29.41 34.06
C LEU A 115 -37.30 -28.62 33.34
N PRO A 116 -37.20 -27.28 33.26
CA PRO A 116 -38.08 -26.47 32.43
C PRO A 116 -37.67 -26.54 30.94
N ASP A 117 -38.57 -26.21 30.00
CA ASP A 117 -38.31 -26.37 28.55
C ASP A 117 -37.21 -25.44 28.05
N ASP A 118 -37.07 -24.26 28.66
CA ASP A 118 -36.00 -23.29 28.42
C ASP A 118 -34.61 -23.80 28.85
N ALA A 119 -34.51 -24.90 29.60
CA ALA A 119 -33.23 -25.53 29.90
C ALA A 119 -32.66 -26.36 28.73
N PHE A 120 -33.48 -26.67 27.70
CA PHE A 120 -33.10 -27.49 26.55
C PHE A 120 -32.63 -26.59 25.40
N ILE A 121 -31.41 -26.08 25.50
CA ILE A 121 -30.83 -25.14 24.52
C ILE A 121 -29.68 -25.82 23.79
N CYS A 122 -29.66 -25.77 22.46
CA CYS A 122 -28.45 -26.01 21.69
C CYS A 122 -27.66 -24.70 21.67
N GLY A 123 -26.46 -24.72 22.25
CA GLY A 123 -25.61 -23.55 22.23
C GLY A 123 -25.21 -23.24 20.79
N ASP A 124 -25.79 -22.19 20.21
CA ASP A 124 -25.07 -21.44 19.19
C ASP A 124 -23.91 -20.75 19.89
N GLU A 125 -22.78 -21.44 19.97
CA GLU A 125 -21.50 -20.80 20.26
C GLU A 125 -20.94 -20.14 19.00
N SER A 126 -21.81 -19.57 18.15
CA SER A 126 -21.39 -18.44 17.34
C SER A 126 -21.29 -17.27 18.31
N THR A 127 -20.08 -17.07 18.84
CA THR A 127 -19.74 -15.89 19.64
C THR A 127 -19.86 -14.68 18.74
N TYR A 128 -21.09 -14.23 18.51
CA TYR A 128 -21.45 -13.03 17.78
C TYR A 128 -21.09 -11.87 18.71
N ASN A 129 -19.79 -11.59 18.80
CA ASN A 129 -19.28 -10.45 19.55
C ASN A 129 -19.46 -9.22 18.65
N PRO A 130 -20.43 -8.32 18.92
CA PRO A 130 -20.70 -7.17 18.05
C PRO A 130 -19.48 -6.26 17.87
N LEU A 131 -18.51 -6.31 18.80
CA LEU A 131 -17.24 -5.60 18.69
C LEU A 131 -16.40 -6.04 17.48
N VAL A 132 -16.46 -7.33 17.08
CA VAL A 132 -15.62 -7.88 15.99
C VAL A 132 -16.10 -7.36 14.63
N TRP A 133 -17.40 -7.24 14.42
CA TRP A 133 -17.98 -6.74 13.17
C TRP A 133 -17.97 -5.22 13.04
N VAL A 134 -17.79 -4.47 14.13
CA VAL A 134 -17.55 -3.01 14.09
C VAL A 134 -16.06 -2.70 13.90
N ALA A 135 -15.17 -3.46 14.57
CA ALA A 135 -13.73 -3.27 14.47
C ALA A 135 -13.15 -3.68 13.10
N ALA A 136 -13.67 -4.74 12.48
CA ALA A 136 -13.17 -5.23 11.18
C ALA A 136 -13.32 -4.22 10.01
N PRO A 137 -14.50 -3.63 9.72
CA PRO A 137 -14.64 -2.64 8.67
C PRO A 137 -13.94 -1.32 9.02
N GLY A 138 -13.92 -0.92 10.29
CA GLY A 138 -13.15 0.24 10.75
C GLY A 138 -11.65 0.08 10.52
N GLY A 139 -11.10 -1.08 10.87
CA GLY A 139 -9.69 -1.42 10.64
C GLY A 139 -9.34 -1.49 9.15
N LEU A 140 -10.23 -2.08 8.33
CA LEU A 140 -10.04 -2.13 6.88
C LEU A 140 -10.05 -0.72 6.25
N ALA A 141 -10.98 0.15 6.67
CA ALA A 141 -11.06 1.52 6.18
C ALA A 141 -9.82 2.34 6.57
N ILE A 142 -9.33 2.21 7.81
CA ILE A 142 -8.10 2.86 8.27
C ILE A 142 -6.89 2.32 7.49
N PHE A 143 -6.80 1.02 7.26
CA PHE A 143 -5.73 0.41 6.47
C PHE A 143 -5.73 0.92 5.02
N LEU A 144 -6.90 1.03 4.40
CA LEU A 144 -7.04 1.61 3.06
C LEU A 144 -6.67 3.09 3.02
N LEU A 145 -7.06 3.88 4.03
CA LEU A 145 -6.67 5.29 4.15
C LEU A 145 -5.16 5.44 4.37
N LEU A 146 -4.53 4.57 5.16
CA LEU A 146 -3.08 4.54 5.34
C LEU A 146 -2.36 4.15 4.05
N ILE A 147 -2.87 3.16 3.30
CA ILE A 147 -2.34 2.80 1.98
C ILE A 147 -2.45 3.99 1.03
N LEU A 148 -3.62 4.62 0.91
CA LEU A 148 -3.82 5.81 0.07
C LEU A 148 -2.92 6.97 0.49
N GLY A 149 -2.79 7.20 1.80
CA GLY A 149 -1.85 8.14 2.39
C GLY A 149 -0.42 7.83 2.00
N VAL A 150 0.02 6.57 2.11
CA VAL A 150 1.34 6.11 1.66
C VAL A 150 1.52 6.22 0.14
N PHE A 151 0.50 6.01 -0.68
CA PHE A 151 0.59 6.20 -2.14
C PHE A 151 0.68 7.68 -2.52
N LYS A 152 -0.11 8.54 -1.89
CA LYS A 152 -0.06 10.01 -2.04
C LYS A 152 1.28 10.55 -1.52
N CYS A 153 1.70 10.10 -0.34
CA CYS A 153 2.99 10.38 0.24
C CYS A 153 4.13 9.76 -0.58
N ARG A 154 4.02 8.60 -1.23
CA ARG A 154 5.12 8.01 -2.01
C ARG A 154 5.61 8.93 -3.12
N LYS A 155 4.70 9.69 -3.75
CA LYS A 155 5.09 10.69 -4.76
C LYS A 155 5.80 11.88 -4.10
N ASN A 156 5.22 12.44 -3.04
CA ASN A 156 5.79 13.60 -2.35
C ASN A 156 7.07 13.28 -1.56
N VAL A 157 7.15 12.10 -0.93
CA VAL A 157 8.28 11.58 -0.16
C VAL A 157 9.40 11.16 -1.08
N ARG A 158 9.15 10.57 -2.27
CA ARG A 158 10.24 10.38 -3.25
C ARG A 158 10.84 11.73 -3.62
N VAL A 159 10.01 12.71 -4.00
CA VAL A 159 10.51 14.06 -4.34
C VAL A 159 11.22 14.72 -3.16
N TRP A 160 10.67 14.62 -1.95
CA TRP A 160 11.24 15.21 -0.74
C TRP A 160 12.52 14.49 -0.28
N VAL A 161 12.59 13.16 -0.38
CA VAL A 161 13.79 12.36 -0.10
C VAL A 161 14.84 12.60 -1.17
N TYR A 162 14.50 12.65 -2.46
CA TYR A 162 15.45 13.07 -3.50
C TYR A 162 15.93 14.51 -3.25
N ALA A 163 15.07 15.45 -2.88
CA ALA A 163 15.45 16.83 -2.57
C ALA A 163 16.26 16.97 -1.26
N ARG A 164 16.04 16.09 -0.27
CA ARG A 164 16.75 16.07 1.02
C ARG A 164 18.07 15.31 0.91
N TYR A 165 18.08 14.17 0.23
CA TYR A 165 19.26 13.36 -0.06
C TYR A 165 20.20 14.10 -1.01
N ARG A 166 19.69 14.79 -2.04
CA ARG A 166 20.49 15.67 -2.90
C ARG A 166 21.03 16.90 -2.18
N ARG A 167 20.32 17.42 -1.17
CA ARG A 167 20.86 18.45 -0.26
C ARG A 167 21.94 17.91 0.69
N GLY A 168 21.83 16.65 1.14
CA GLY A 168 22.85 16.00 1.97
C GLY A 168 24.09 15.55 1.18
N LEU A 169 23.92 15.16 -0.08
CA LEU A 169 25.00 14.73 -0.98
C LEU A 169 25.78 15.91 -1.59
N ARG A 170 25.19 17.11 -1.61
CA ARG A 170 25.85 18.37 -2.02
C ARG A 170 27.12 18.71 -1.22
N HIS A 171 27.28 18.15 -0.02
CA HIS A 171 28.49 18.40 0.76
C HIS A 171 29.70 17.55 0.32
N LEU A 172 29.46 16.52 -0.50
CA LEU A 172 30.49 15.59 -0.99
C LEU A 172 30.82 15.82 -2.47
N GLU A 173 29.90 16.38 -3.26
CA GLU A 173 30.15 16.85 -4.63
C GLU A 173 30.22 18.37 -4.63
N GLN A 174 31.38 18.90 -4.24
CA GLN A 174 31.72 20.29 -4.47
C GLN A 174 32.00 20.43 -5.96
N GLU A 175 30.93 20.59 -6.77
CA GLU A 175 31.10 21.05 -8.16
C GLU A 175 31.89 22.36 -8.12
N PRO A 176 32.87 22.54 -9.01
CA PRO A 176 33.63 23.79 -9.08
C PRO A 176 32.65 24.96 -9.18
N GLU A 177 33.00 26.06 -8.53
CA GLU A 177 32.16 27.25 -8.47
C GLU A 177 31.91 27.76 -9.90
N LYS A 178 30.72 27.44 -10.41
CA LYS A 178 30.26 27.83 -11.74
C LYS A 178 29.77 29.27 -11.69
N THR A 179 30.17 30.06 -12.68
CA THR A 179 29.90 31.50 -12.73
C THR A 179 28.42 31.81 -12.92
N TYR A 180 27.67 30.91 -13.55
CA TYR A 180 26.24 31.03 -13.82
C TYR A 180 25.48 29.76 -13.40
N ASP A 181 24.24 29.94 -12.95
CA ASP A 181 23.36 28.80 -12.68
C ASP A 181 22.76 28.25 -13.97
N ILE A 182 22.40 29.14 -14.90
CA ILE A 182 21.68 28.78 -16.14
C ILE A 182 22.21 29.60 -17.31
N TYR A 183 22.61 28.94 -18.40
CA TYR A 183 22.76 29.56 -19.72
C TYR A 183 21.44 29.40 -20.48
N VAL A 184 20.89 30.46 -21.06
CA VAL A 184 19.66 30.38 -21.86
C VAL A 184 19.98 30.57 -23.34
N SER A 185 19.68 29.55 -24.13
CA SER A 185 19.80 29.54 -25.59
C SER A 185 18.42 29.74 -26.21
N TYR A 186 18.30 30.75 -27.05
CA TYR A 186 17.07 31.17 -27.71
C TYR A 186 17.39 31.90 -29.02
N CYS A 187 16.41 31.96 -29.92
CA CYS A 187 16.51 32.70 -31.17
C CYS A 187 16.39 34.22 -30.90
N VAL A 188 17.15 35.08 -31.59
CA VAL A 188 17.21 36.53 -31.29
C VAL A 188 15.84 37.18 -31.45
N GLU A 189 15.05 36.72 -32.40
CA GLU A 189 13.69 37.16 -32.67
C GLU A 189 12.73 36.92 -31.50
N ASP A 190 13.06 35.99 -30.60
CA ASP A 190 12.27 35.63 -29.41
C ASP A 190 12.75 36.35 -28.13
N GLU A 191 13.73 37.26 -28.25
CA GLU A 191 14.41 37.91 -27.10
C GLU A 191 13.46 38.61 -26.14
N GLU A 192 12.52 39.41 -26.65
CA GLU A 192 11.59 40.15 -25.79
C GLU A 192 10.73 39.21 -24.93
N PHE A 193 10.28 38.11 -25.51
CA PHE A 193 9.50 37.10 -24.81
C PHE A 193 10.35 36.36 -23.78
N VAL A 194 11.54 35.90 -24.17
CA VAL A 194 12.44 35.14 -23.28
C VAL A 194 12.88 35.99 -22.10
N ASP A 195 13.27 37.25 -22.31
CA ASP A 195 13.65 38.16 -21.23
C ASP A 195 12.50 38.35 -20.24
N ARG A 196 11.31 38.69 -20.75
CA ARG A 196 10.16 39.06 -19.90
C ARG A 196 9.50 37.89 -19.19
N GLU A 197 9.28 36.79 -19.89
CA GLU A 197 8.46 35.69 -19.38
C GLU A 197 9.30 34.60 -18.75
N VAL A 198 10.54 34.37 -19.22
CA VAL A 198 11.39 33.28 -18.71
C VAL A 198 12.49 33.81 -17.78
N VAL A 199 13.31 34.74 -18.25
CA VAL A 199 14.51 35.20 -17.53
C VAL A 199 14.13 35.98 -16.29
N ARG A 200 13.25 36.98 -16.39
CA ARG A 200 12.78 37.73 -15.22
C ARG A 200 12.17 36.84 -14.16
N VAL A 201 11.37 35.85 -14.56
CA VAL A 201 10.78 34.90 -13.61
C VAL A 201 11.86 34.07 -12.92
N LEU A 202 12.94 33.69 -13.59
CA LEU A 202 14.07 32.98 -12.96
C LEU A 202 14.89 33.90 -12.04
N GLU A 203 15.12 35.15 -12.44
CA GLU A 203 15.87 36.14 -11.66
C GLU A 203 15.08 36.68 -10.45
N ASP A 204 13.75 36.70 -10.49
CA ASP A 204 12.87 37.13 -9.39
C ASP A 204 12.55 36.03 -8.36
N MET A 205 13.09 34.82 -8.56
CA MET A 205 12.89 33.70 -7.63
C MET A 205 13.62 33.92 -6.31
N ASP A 206 13.18 33.21 -5.26
CA ASP A 206 13.85 33.17 -3.96
C ASP A 206 14.40 31.75 -3.69
N PRO A 207 15.74 31.54 -3.77
CA PRO A 207 16.79 32.52 -4.09
C PRO A 207 16.87 32.84 -5.60
N PRO A 208 17.42 34.01 -5.98
CA PRO A 208 17.45 34.44 -7.37
C PRO A 208 18.56 33.72 -8.16
N TYR A 209 18.20 33.27 -9.37
CA TYR A 209 19.12 32.56 -10.27
C TYR A 209 20.04 33.51 -11.03
N LYS A 210 21.32 33.15 -11.17
CA LYS A 210 22.24 33.88 -12.05
C LYS A 210 22.16 33.34 -13.48
N VAL A 211 21.46 34.07 -14.34
CA VAL A 211 21.20 33.68 -15.73
C VAL A 211 22.21 34.35 -16.66
N CYS A 212 22.75 33.59 -17.63
CA CYS A 212 23.61 34.09 -18.70
C CYS A 212 22.85 34.12 -20.03
N LEU A 213 22.87 35.28 -20.70
CA LEU A 213 22.32 35.52 -22.03
C LEU A 213 23.40 36.06 -22.96
N ARG A 214 23.44 35.53 -24.19
CA ARG A 214 24.36 35.99 -25.25
C ARG A 214 24.23 37.49 -25.54
N ASN A 215 23.01 38.00 -25.65
CA ASN A 215 22.77 39.38 -26.08
C ASN A 215 22.95 40.42 -24.94
N ARG A 216 23.08 39.95 -23.70
CA ARG A 216 23.19 40.80 -22.50
C ARG A 216 24.58 40.76 -21.86
N ASP A 217 25.14 39.56 -21.72
CA ASP A 217 26.29 39.32 -20.84
C ASP A 217 27.61 39.13 -21.60
N PHE A 218 27.58 39.04 -22.94
CA PHE A 218 28.81 38.90 -23.73
C PHE A 218 29.53 40.23 -23.85
N ILE A 219 30.86 40.18 -23.74
CA ILE A 219 31.72 41.34 -23.83
C ILE A 219 31.90 41.69 -25.31
N PRO A 220 31.54 42.92 -25.74
CA PRO A 220 31.75 43.36 -27.11
C PRO A 220 33.22 43.28 -27.53
N GLY A 221 33.46 42.94 -28.79
CA GLY A 221 34.82 42.84 -29.37
C GLY A 221 35.57 41.53 -29.08
N HIS A 222 35.02 40.65 -28.25
CA HIS A 222 35.54 39.29 -28.04
C HIS A 222 34.89 38.29 -29.01
N ASN A 223 35.48 37.08 -29.12
CA ASN A 223 34.92 36.05 -29.98
C ASN A 223 33.64 35.47 -29.36
N ASN A 224 32.49 35.77 -29.96
CA ASN A 224 31.18 35.29 -29.51
C ASN A 224 31.06 33.77 -29.47
N ILE A 225 31.75 33.04 -30.36
CA ILE A 225 31.71 31.56 -30.38
C ILE A 225 32.39 31.03 -29.12
N GLN A 226 33.55 31.58 -28.79
CA GLN A 226 34.29 31.20 -27.59
C GLN A 226 33.52 31.57 -26.32
N GLN A 227 32.98 32.79 -26.27
CA GLN A 227 32.16 33.24 -25.13
C GLN A 227 30.92 32.36 -24.92
N ALA A 228 30.26 31.91 -25.99
CA ALA A 228 29.13 30.99 -25.88
C ALA A 228 29.56 29.61 -25.35
N ALA A 229 30.63 29.04 -25.90
CA ALA A 229 31.17 27.78 -25.41
C ALA A 229 31.60 27.87 -23.93
N ASP A 230 32.26 28.96 -23.54
CA ASP A 230 32.69 29.24 -22.17
C ASP A 230 31.49 29.47 -21.25
N SER A 231 30.44 30.14 -21.72
CA SER A 231 29.20 30.36 -20.94
C SER A 231 28.42 29.07 -20.72
N ILE A 232 28.37 28.17 -21.72
CA ILE A 232 27.74 26.85 -21.59
C ILE A 232 28.51 25.99 -20.59
N THR A 233 29.84 25.96 -20.68
CA THR A 233 30.69 25.15 -19.79
C THR A 233 30.74 25.69 -18.37
N SER A 234 30.70 27.02 -18.21
CA SER A 234 30.68 27.70 -16.91
C SER A 234 29.29 27.82 -16.29
N SER A 235 28.23 27.37 -16.98
CA SER A 235 26.86 27.28 -16.44
C SER A 235 26.55 25.89 -15.88
N ARG A 236 25.77 25.82 -14.80
CA ARG A 236 25.33 24.52 -14.23
C ARG A 236 24.32 23.79 -15.08
N ARG A 237 23.44 24.51 -15.77
CA ARG A 237 22.48 23.99 -16.74
C ARG A 237 22.43 24.87 -17.98
N THR A 238 22.00 24.27 -19.07
CA THR A 238 21.67 24.98 -20.31
C THR A 238 20.19 24.81 -20.59
N LEU A 239 19.46 25.91 -20.65
CA LEU A 239 18.04 25.97 -20.94
C LEU A 239 17.85 26.40 -22.39
N LEU A 240 17.10 25.63 -23.17
CA LEU A 240 16.81 25.90 -24.57
C LEU A 240 15.33 26.21 -24.73
N VAL A 241 15.03 27.33 -25.38
CA VAL A 241 13.66 27.71 -25.76
C VAL A 241 13.48 27.39 -27.25
N LEU A 242 12.80 26.29 -27.53
CA LEU A 242 12.57 25.79 -28.88
C LEU A 242 11.32 26.43 -29.49
N THR A 243 11.55 27.23 -30.51
CA THR A 243 10.56 27.75 -31.47
C THR A 243 10.85 27.21 -32.86
N GLU A 244 9.95 27.41 -33.81
CA GLU A 244 10.24 27.09 -35.22
C GLU A 244 11.47 27.86 -35.73
N ARG A 245 11.61 29.13 -35.31
CA ARG A 245 12.77 29.97 -35.62
C ARG A 245 14.07 29.42 -35.05
N PHE A 246 14.04 28.92 -33.82
CA PHE A 246 15.19 28.25 -33.20
C PHE A 246 15.71 27.09 -34.06
N LEU A 247 14.82 26.25 -34.59
CA LEU A 247 15.20 25.10 -35.42
C LEU A 247 15.76 25.50 -36.79
N GLN A 248 15.46 26.70 -37.27
CA GLN A 248 15.99 27.24 -38.53
C GLN A 248 17.32 27.99 -38.35
N ASP A 249 17.61 28.43 -37.12
CA ASP A 249 18.81 29.20 -36.80
C ASP A 249 20.03 28.29 -36.55
N ARG A 250 21.06 28.44 -37.39
CA ARG A 250 22.29 27.63 -37.31
C ARG A 250 23.08 27.85 -36.03
N TRP A 251 23.01 29.05 -35.45
CA TRP A 251 23.72 29.35 -34.22
C TRP A 251 23.06 28.66 -33.03
N CYS A 252 21.73 28.72 -32.95
CA CYS A 252 20.92 28.05 -31.93
C CYS A 252 21.14 26.53 -31.96
N LEU A 253 21.14 25.93 -33.15
CA LEU A 253 21.46 24.52 -33.32
C LEU A 253 22.91 24.18 -32.91
N TRP A 254 23.87 25.06 -33.20
CA TRP A 254 25.25 24.88 -32.75
C TRP A 254 25.38 24.94 -31.22
N GLU A 255 24.70 25.88 -30.56
CA GLU A 255 24.66 25.95 -29.09
C GLU A 255 24.05 24.68 -28.47
N PHE A 256 22.97 24.16 -29.07
CA PHE A 256 22.41 22.87 -28.70
C PHE A 256 23.44 21.74 -28.82
N GLN A 257 24.17 21.66 -29.94
CA GLN A 257 25.19 20.62 -30.16
C GLN A 257 26.29 20.68 -29.11
N VAL A 258 26.82 21.88 -28.82
CA VAL A 258 27.86 22.08 -27.80
C VAL A 258 27.34 21.66 -26.42
N ALA A 259 26.15 22.12 -26.05
CA ALA A 259 25.57 21.80 -24.76
C ALA A 259 25.22 20.29 -24.64
N HIS A 260 24.76 19.66 -25.72
CA HIS A 260 24.49 18.23 -25.79
C HIS A 260 25.76 17.40 -25.64
N GLN A 261 26.83 17.77 -26.35
CA GLN A 261 28.13 17.13 -26.21
C GLN A 261 28.65 17.24 -24.78
N GLN A 262 28.56 18.43 -24.17
CA GLN A 262 28.94 18.62 -22.77
C GLN A 262 28.12 17.74 -21.81
N ALA A 263 26.81 17.62 -22.02
CA ALA A 263 25.94 16.77 -21.20
C ALA A 263 26.33 15.28 -21.29
N VAL A 264 26.71 14.81 -22.49
CA VAL A 264 27.20 13.44 -22.70
C VAL A 264 28.56 13.22 -22.04
N THR A 265 29.50 14.16 -22.21
CA THR A 265 30.84 14.11 -21.58
C THR A 265 30.75 14.08 -20.06
N ASP A 266 29.91 14.92 -19.48
CA ASP A 266 29.71 15.00 -18.02
C ASP A 266 28.84 13.85 -17.47
N GLN A 267 28.29 13.00 -18.34
CA GLN A 267 27.28 11.97 -17.99
C GLN A 267 26.14 12.52 -17.12
N ALA A 268 25.75 13.77 -17.37
CA ALA A 268 24.82 14.51 -16.54
C ALA A 268 23.68 15.07 -17.39
N TYR A 269 22.45 15.03 -16.84
CA TYR A 269 21.28 15.63 -17.46
C TYR A 269 21.35 17.16 -17.39
N ARG A 270 22.19 17.83 -18.20
CA ARG A 270 22.44 19.29 -18.11
C ARG A 270 21.44 20.15 -18.89
N LEU A 271 20.80 19.60 -19.92
CA LEU A 271 19.88 20.36 -20.77
C LEU A 271 18.47 20.41 -20.17
N ILE A 272 17.85 21.57 -20.27
CA ILE A 272 16.44 21.82 -19.97
C ILE A 272 15.82 22.32 -21.26
N ILE A 273 14.84 21.60 -21.81
CA ILE A 273 14.20 21.98 -23.07
C ILE A 273 12.80 22.48 -22.78
N ILE A 274 12.50 23.69 -23.23
CA ILE A 274 11.16 24.27 -23.30
C ILE A 274 10.73 24.24 -24.77
N ILE A 275 9.59 23.62 -25.05
CA ILE A 275 8.98 23.60 -26.37
C ILE A 275 7.81 24.58 -26.34
N MET A 276 7.83 25.56 -27.24
CA MET A 276 6.75 26.54 -27.38
C MET A 276 5.50 25.89 -27.98
N ASP A 277 4.33 26.40 -27.62
CA ASP A 277 3.03 25.82 -27.96
C ASP A 277 2.70 25.88 -29.46
N ASP A 278 3.33 26.79 -30.19
CA ASP A 278 3.26 26.96 -31.63
C ASP A 278 4.21 26.02 -32.42
N LEU A 279 5.09 25.28 -31.74
CA LEU A 279 6.04 24.38 -32.38
C LEU A 279 5.48 22.94 -32.49
N PRO A 280 5.13 22.45 -33.70
CA PRO A 280 4.79 21.04 -33.90
C PRO A 280 5.99 20.14 -33.58
N LEU A 281 5.77 19.09 -32.77
CA LEU A 281 6.84 18.18 -32.33
C LEU A 281 7.50 17.44 -33.50
N GLU A 282 6.78 17.27 -34.62
CA GLU A 282 7.31 16.67 -35.85
C GLU A 282 8.42 17.51 -36.48
N ALA A 283 8.43 18.83 -36.29
CA ALA A 283 9.53 19.68 -36.81
C ALA A 283 10.87 19.40 -36.11
N CYS A 284 10.84 18.92 -34.87
CA CYS A 284 12.03 18.51 -34.13
C CYS A 284 12.66 17.22 -34.69
N ASP A 285 11.89 16.42 -35.45
CA ASP A 285 12.40 15.16 -36.02
C ASP A 285 13.43 15.36 -37.12
N ASP A 286 13.43 16.53 -37.77
CA ASP A 286 14.39 16.91 -38.80
C ASP A 286 15.81 17.10 -38.23
N VAL A 287 15.92 17.28 -36.90
CA VAL A 287 17.18 17.42 -36.18
C VAL A 287 17.48 16.12 -35.43
N MET A 288 18.33 15.26 -36.02
CA MET A 288 18.59 13.89 -35.54
C MET A 288 18.98 13.81 -34.04
N ASP A 289 19.95 14.62 -33.61
CA ASP A 289 20.45 14.61 -32.22
C ASP A 289 19.38 15.13 -31.23
N LEU A 290 18.55 16.09 -31.68
CA LEU A 290 17.46 16.64 -30.89
C LEU A 290 16.35 15.61 -30.70
N LYS A 291 15.94 14.92 -31.76
CA LYS A 291 14.94 13.83 -31.69
C LYS A 291 15.37 12.75 -30.70
N GLN A 292 16.63 12.31 -30.79
CA GLN A 292 17.17 11.29 -29.87
C GLN A 292 17.13 11.79 -28.42
N TYR A 293 17.52 13.05 -28.20
CA TYR A 293 17.50 13.64 -26.87
C TYR A 293 16.08 13.75 -26.30
N LEU A 294 15.12 14.24 -27.09
CA LEU A 294 13.72 14.39 -26.71
C LEU A 294 13.03 13.05 -26.44
N THR A 295 13.41 12.00 -27.18
CA THR A 295 12.88 10.64 -26.95
C THR A 295 13.40 10.06 -25.63
N ALA A 296 14.64 10.37 -25.26
CA ALA A 296 15.29 9.84 -24.06
C ALA A 296 15.02 10.67 -22.79
N ASN A 297 14.67 11.95 -22.92
CA ASN A 297 14.62 12.90 -21.81
C ASN A 297 13.27 13.63 -21.72
N LYS A 298 13.01 14.24 -20.57
CA LYS A 298 11.80 15.05 -20.36
C LYS A 298 12.04 16.47 -20.84
N TYR A 299 11.04 17.04 -21.51
CA TYR A 299 10.95 18.45 -21.89
C TYR A 299 9.74 19.11 -21.21
N LEU A 300 9.68 20.43 -21.25
CA LEU A 300 8.60 21.26 -20.73
C LEU A 300 7.81 21.83 -21.90
N LEU A 301 6.48 21.76 -21.85
CA LEU A 301 5.61 22.39 -22.85
C LEU A 301 5.17 23.76 -22.32
N TRP A 302 5.36 24.80 -23.10
CA TRP A 302 4.86 26.12 -22.76
C TRP A 302 3.33 26.10 -22.61
N GLY A 303 2.80 26.81 -21.60
CA GLY A 303 1.35 26.90 -21.35
C GLY A 303 0.70 25.75 -20.56
N GLU A 304 1.43 24.71 -20.17
CA GLU A 304 0.86 23.65 -19.35
C GLU A 304 0.59 24.08 -17.88
N LEU A 305 -0.46 23.54 -17.25
CA LEU A 305 -0.97 23.96 -15.92
C LEU A 305 0.08 24.03 -14.80
N LEU A 306 1.15 23.24 -14.88
CA LEU A 306 2.20 23.15 -13.85
C LEU A 306 3.59 23.45 -14.42
N PHE A 307 3.66 24.25 -15.48
CA PHE A 307 4.91 24.59 -16.17
C PHE A 307 5.97 25.10 -15.19
N TRP A 308 5.65 26.13 -14.41
CA TRP A 308 6.58 26.76 -13.48
C TRP A 308 7.06 25.83 -12.36
N ASP A 309 6.17 24.99 -11.82
CA ASP A 309 6.53 24.01 -10.80
C ASP A 309 7.49 22.94 -11.34
N LYS A 310 7.32 22.55 -12.61
CA LYS A 310 8.22 21.60 -13.29
C LYS A 310 9.55 22.26 -13.65
N LEU A 311 9.55 23.51 -14.09
CA LEU A 311 10.77 24.27 -14.36
C LEU A 311 11.60 24.42 -13.09
N ARG A 312 10.99 24.79 -11.96
CA ARG A 312 11.66 24.87 -10.64
C ARG A 312 12.27 23.54 -10.20
N GLN A 313 11.70 22.40 -10.62
CA GLN A 313 12.25 21.08 -10.33
C GLN A 313 13.39 20.68 -11.28
N ALA A 314 13.39 21.20 -12.50
CA ALA A 314 14.41 20.91 -13.52
C ALA A 314 15.70 21.72 -13.31
N VAL A 315 15.57 22.94 -12.82
CA VAL A 315 16.70 23.83 -12.50
C VAL A 315 17.32 23.43 -11.15
N PRO A 316 18.66 23.36 -11.02
CA PRO A 316 19.31 23.10 -9.74
C PRO A 316 18.99 24.23 -8.74
N PRO A 317 19.06 24.02 -7.41
CA PRO A 317 19.00 25.15 -6.49
C PRO A 317 20.17 26.12 -6.76
N PRO A 318 19.96 27.45 -6.64
CA PRO A 318 20.99 28.45 -6.87
C PRO A 318 22.27 28.18 -6.06
N GLY A 319 23.41 28.67 -6.54
CA GLY A 319 24.67 28.60 -5.79
C GLY A 319 24.54 29.30 -4.45
N VAL A 320 25.11 28.71 -3.40
CA VAL A 320 25.35 29.44 -2.15
C VAL A 320 26.35 30.52 -2.53
N ARG A 321 25.89 31.78 -2.49
CA ARG A 321 26.79 32.92 -2.68
C ARG A 321 27.66 32.99 -1.43
N GLY A 322 28.98 32.98 -1.60
CA GLY A 322 29.80 33.66 -0.60
C GLY A 322 29.29 35.08 -0.52
N GLU A 323 28.96 35.55 0.68
CA GLU A 323 28.89 36.98 0.92
C GLU A 323 30.27 37.51 0.54
N ASP A 324 30.35 38.16 -0.63
CA ASP A 324 31.46 39.04 -0.95
C ASP A 324 31.27 40.21 0.01
N ASP A 325 31.88 40.08 1.19
CA ASP A 325 32.05 41.18 2.13
C ASP A 325 32.83 42.27 1.39
N GLY A 326 32.07 43.25 0.90
CA GLY A 326 32.63 44.52 0.47
C GLY A 326 33.25 45.23 1.67
N GLU A 327 34.51 44.92 1.96
CA GLU A 327 35.35 45.79 2.78
C GLU A 327 35.97 46.85 1.87
N GLU A 328 35.24 47.97 1.73
CA GLU A 328 35.90 49.27 1.61
C GLU A 328 36.44 49.66 3.00
N GLU A 329 37.75 49.55 3.23
CA GLU A 329 38.45 50.50 4.09
C GLU A 329 39.82 50.86 3.47
N GLY A 330 40.02 52.17 3.32
CA GLY A 330 41.22 52.73 2.73
C GLY A 330 42.38 52.91 3.71
N GLY A 331 43.58 53.03 3.11
CA GLY A 331 44.61 53.96 3.54
C GLY A 331 45.41 53.64 4.81
N GLY A 332 46.63 53.13 4.63
CA GLY A 332 47.68 53.19 5.65
C GLY A 332 48.96 52.50 5.18
N GLY A 333 50.01 53.29 4.89
CA GLY A 333 51.21 52.83 4.18
C GLY A 333 52.26 52.05 4.98
N ASN A 334 53.21 51.54 4.18
CA ASN A 334 54.62 51.24 4.42
C ASN A 334 55.01 50.15 5.44
N ASN A 335 55.58 49.05 4.94
CA ASN A 335 57.04 48.87 4.85
C ASN A 335 57.42 47.53 4.18
N ASP A 336 58.31 47.65 3.19
CA ASP A 336 59.49 46.85 2.85
C ASP A 336 59.54 45.31 2.99
N SER A 337 60.01 44.73 1.87
CA SER A 337 60.94 43.59 1.72
C SER A 337 60.53 42.22 2.28
N ASP A 338 60.28 41.25 1.40
CA ASP A 338 61.35 40.33 1.02
C ASP A 338 60.97 39.36 -0.11
N GLU A 339 62.01 39.04 -0.86
CA GLU A 339 62.18 38.21 -2.04
C GLU A 339 62.37 36.73 -1.65
N SER A 340 61.71 35.78 -2.32
CA SER A 340 62.30 34.51 -2.80
C SER A 340 61.24 33.45 -3.13
N ASP A 341 61.14 33.14 -4.42
CA ASP A 341 61.42 31.83 -5.03
C ASP A 341 61.05 30.55 -4.24
N TYR A 342 60.21 29.69 -4.84
CA TYR A 342 60.43 28.25 -4.94
C TYR A 342 59.38 27.62 -5.89
N GLU A 343 59.82 27.26 -7.08
CA GLU A 343 59.26 26.15 -7.86
C GLU A 343 59.21 24.89 -7.00
N ASP A 344 58.12 24.11 -7.07
CA ASP A 344 58.32 22.68 -7.32
C ASP A 344 57.11 21.97 -7.91
N ARG A 345 57.43 21.11 -8.88
CA ARG A 345 56.54 20.26 -9.66
C ARG A 345 56.28 18.97 -8.89
N VAL A 346 55.06 18.44 -8.90
CA VAL A 346 54.86 16.98 -8.82
C VAL A 346 53.75 16.52 -9.77
N ASN A 347 54.16 15.57 -10.59
CA ASN A 347 53.47 14.87 -11.66
C ASN A 347 52.42 13.84 -11.18
N ILE A 348 51.38 13.70 -12.02
CA ILE A 348 50.81 12.45 -12.57
C ILE A 348 50.35 11.36 -11.58
N PHE A 349 49.05 11.03 -11.61
CA PHE A 349 48.58 9.64 -11.72
C PHE A 349 47.15 9.59 -12.29
N LEU A 350 47.01 8.95 -13.46
CA LEU A 350 45.73 8.45 -14.02
C LEU A 350 45.51 6.99 -13.56
N PRO A 351 44.30 6.58 -13.16
CA PRO A 351 43.94 5.17 -13.06
C PRO A 351 43.19 4.68 -14.31
N ARG A 352 43.39 3.38 -14.58
CA ARG A 352 42.91 2.57 -15.70
C ARG A 352 41.39 2.43 -15.81
#